data_AF-A3DPQ9-F1
#
_entry.id   AF-A3DPQ9-F1
#
_cell.length_a   1.000
_cell.length_b   1.000
_cell.length_c   1.000
_cell.angle_alpha   90.00
_cell.angle_beta   90.00
_cell.angle_gamma   90.00
#
_symmetry.space_group_name_H-M   'P 1'
#
loop_
_entity.id
_entity.type
_entity.pdbx_description
1 polymer ?
#
loop_
_entity_poly.entity_id
_entity_poly.type
_entity_poly.pdbx_seq_one_letter_code
_entity_poly.pdbx_strand_id
1 'polypeptide(L)'
;MGEAPATHIENLRKWFREALELLEKGDAVQGSEKLYKIAEAAIKILAKVKQIPEYEKAQREDRWWPRLLQRAARRLSEIYGKEVLDAWNTAYHRLHIDGFHEERLSAEEVLEEAYIIEDLVKLVEREAGNNR
;
A
#
# COMPACT_ATOMS: atom_id res chain seq x y z
N MET A 1 -11.60 6.53 17.58
CA MET A 1 -10.41 6.13 18.36
C MET A 1 -9.42 5.55 17.37
N GLY A 2 -8.45 6.35 16.92
CA GLY A 2 -7.44 5.90 15.95
C GLY A 2 -6.34 5.13 16.66
N GLU A 3 -6.01 3.93 16.18
CA GLU A 3 -4.89 3.14 16.69
C GLU A 3 -3.57 3.92 16.58
N ALA A 4 -2.67 3.69 17.54
CA ALA A 4 -1.41 4.40 17.65
C ALA A 4 -0.53 4.26 16.38
N PRO A 5 0.19 5.31 15.94
CA PRO A 5 0.99 5.29 14.71
C PRO A 5 2.11 4.23 14.66
N ALA A 6 2.47 3.62 15.79
CA ALA A 6 3.50 2.60 15.89
C ALA A 6 3.01 1.20 15.43
N THR A 7 1.72 0.87 15.56
CA THR A 7 1.19 -0.46 15.21
C THR A 7 1.05 -0.69 13.71
N HIS A 8 1.01 0.37 12.90
CA HIS A 8 0.83 0.30 11.45
C HIS A 8 2.11 -0.06 10.68
N ILE A 9 3.29 0.33 11.17
CA ILE A 9 4.57 0.07 10.47
C ILE A 9 5.01 -1.38 10.69
N GLU A 10 4.89 -1.88 11.93
CA GLU A 10 5.47 -3.17 12.33
C GLU A 10 4.72 -4.40 11.77
N ASN A 11 3.51 -4.21 11.24
CA ASN A 11 2.65 -5.32 10.80
C ASN A 11 2.44 -5.43 9.29
N LEU A 12 3.02 -4.55 8.46
CA LEU A 12 2.87 -4.66 6.99
C LEU A 12 3.30 -6.03 6.46
N ARG A 13 4.41 -6.58 6.96
CA ARG A 13 4.89 -7.92 6.58
C ARG A 13 3.95 -9.03 7.02
N LYS A 14 3.27 -8.87 8.17
CA LYS A 14 2.27 -9.81 8.65
C LYS A 14 1.03 -9.76 7.76
N TRP A 15 0.51 -8.56 7.45
CA TRP A 15 -0.62 -8.39 6.54
C TRP A 15 -0.31 -8.94 5.16
N PHE A 16 0.91 -8.75 4.65
CA PHE A 16 1.32 -9.31 3.37
C PHE A 16 1.25 -10.84 3.37
N ARG A 17 1.77 -11.51 4.41
CA ARG A 17 1.61 -12.97 4.55
C ARG A 17 0.14 -13.40 4.59
N GLU A 18 -0.69 -12.70 5.35
CA GLU A 18 -2.13 -12.98 5.40
C GLU A 18 -2.81 -12.77 4.04
N ALA A 19 -2.33 -11.85 3.21
CA ALA A 19 -2.83 -11.67 1.85
C ALA A 19 -2.46 -12.89 0.98
N LEU A 20 -1.23 -13.37 1.06
CA LEU A 20 -0.80 -14.59 0.35
C LEU A 20 -1.61 -15.81 0.81
N GLU A 21 -1.86 -15.97 2.10
CA GLU A 21 -2.71 -17.06 2.63
C GLU A 21 -4.16 -17.02 2.12
N LEU A 22 -4.70 -15.83 1.82
CA LEU A 22 -6.02 -15.70 1.19
C LEU A 22 -5.98 -16.18 -0.26
N LEU A 23 -4.93 -15.78 -1.00
CA LEU A 23 -4.74 -16.19 -2.39
C LEU A 23 -4.50 -17.69 -2.52
N GLU A 24 -3.71 -18.30 -1.63
CA GLU A 24 -3.52 -19.75 -1.58
C GLU A 24 -4.83 -20.53 -1.37
N LYS A 25 -5.82 -19.91 -0.71
CA LYS A 25 -7.17 -20.49 -0.51
C LYS A 25 -8.12 -20.19 -1.67
N GLY A 26 -7.67 -19.49 -2.71
CA GLY A 26 -8.49 -19.07 -3.85
C GLY A 26 -9.34 -17.82 -3.61
N ASP A 27 -9.14 -17.10 -2.49
CA ASP A 27 -9.90 -15.89 -2.17
C ASP A 27 -9.28 -14.65 -2.83
N ALA A 28 -9.54 -14.50 -4.13
CA ALA A 28 -9.02 -13.41 -4.94
C ALA A 28 -9.51 -12.03 -4.48
N VAL A 29 -10.79 -11.93 -4.08
CA VAL A 29 -11.44 -10.67 -3.68
C VAL A 29 -10.81 -10.14 -2.38
N GLN A 30 -10.70 -10.98 -1.34
CA GLN A 30 -10.10 -10.54 -0.09
C GLN A 30 -8.59 -10.37 -0.21
N GLY A 31 -7.91 -11.22 -1.00
CA GLY A 31 -6.49 -11.06 -1.29
C GLY A 31 -6.19 -9.72 -1.96
N SER A 32 -6.98 -9.34 -2.96
CA SER A 32 -6.86 -8.06 -3.69
C SER A 32 -7.03 -6.86 -2.77
N GLU A 33 -8.11 -6.81 -1.98
CA GLU A 33 -8.35 -5.69 -1.06
C GLU A 33 -7.27 -5.60 0.01
N LYS A 34 -6.79 -6.73 0.53
CA LYS A 34 -5.71 -6.72 1.52
C LYS A 34 -4.41 -6.18 0.94
N LEU A 35 -4.03 -6.58 -0.27
CA LEU A 35 -2.85 -6.03 -0.97
C LEU A 35 -3.00 -4.52 -1.25
N TYR A 36 -4.18 -4.06 -1.65
CA TYR A 36 -4.47 -2.64 -1.80
C TYR A 36 -4.28 -1.87 -0.48
N LYS A 37 -4.81 -2.39 0.63
CA LYS A 37 -4.66 -1.76 1.96
C LYS A 37 -3.22 -1.70 2.44
N ILE A 38 -2.42 -2.71 2.13
CA ILE A 38 -0.98 -2.71 2.39
C ILE A 38 -0.30 -1.58 1.60
N ALA A 39 -0.62 -1.41 0.31
CA ALA A 39 -0.08 -0.32 -0.50
C ALA A 39 -0.51 1.06 0.02
N GLU A 40 -1.78 1.22 0.40
CA GLU A 40 -2.30 2.44 1.00
C GLU A 40 -1.55 2.81 2.30
N ALA A 41 -1.36 1.84 3.19
CA ALA A 41 -0.60 2.02 4.42
C ALA A 41 0.87 2.36 4.13
N ALA A 42 1.49 1.68 3.17
CA ALA A 42 2.88 1.94 2.80
C ALA A 42 3.10 3.36 2.29
N ILE A 43 2.24 3.86 1.38
CA ILE A 43 2.31 5.25 0.89
C ILE A 43 2.14 6.24 2.04
N LYS A 44 1.20 6.01 2.96
CA LYS A 44 1.00 6.87 4.14
C LYS A 44 2.23 6.91 5.05
N ILE A 45 2.86 5.77 5.27
CA ILE A 45 4.07 5.65 6.11
C ILE A 45 5.25 6.36 5.44
N LEU A 46 5.51 6.12 4.16
CA LEU A 46 6.59 6.78 3.44
C LEU A 46 6.39 8.30 3.37
N ALA A 47 5.15 8.75 3.15
CA ALA A 47 4.80 10.17 3.19
C ALA A 47 5.10 10.80 4.56
N LYS A 48 4.82 10.09 5.65
CA LYS A 48 5.20 10.49 7.01
C LYS A 48 6.71 10.52 7.19
N VAL A 49 7.42 9.47 6.80
CA VAL A 49 8.89 9.37 6.97
C VAL A 49 9.59 10.51 6.23
N LYS A 50 9.13 10.87 5.04
CA LYS A 50 9.69 11.98 4.25
C LYS A 50 9.08 13.34 4.53
N GLN A 51 8.12 13.42 5.45
CA GLN A 51 7.44 14.68 5.82
C GLN A 51 6.97 15.47 4.58
N ILE A 52 6.38 14.78 3.61
CA ILE A 52 5.93 15.44 2.37
C ILE A 52 4.64 16.24 2.61
N PRO A 53 4.37 17.29 1.81
CA PRO A 53 3.19 18.14 2.00
C PRO A 53 1.83 17.41 1.99
N GLU A 54 1.70 16.26 1.30
CA GLU A 54 0.48 15.45 1.35
C GLU A 54 0.22 14.86 2.73
N TYR A 55 1.26 14.47 3.47
CA TYR A 55 1.11 13.98 4.83
C TYR A 55 0.57 15.08 5.75
N GLU A 56 1.16 16.28 5.71
CA GLU A 56 0.68 17.44 6.48
C GLU A 56 -0.76 17.80 6.12
N LYS A 57 -1.10 17.74 4.83
CA LYS A 57 -2.47 17.97 4.37
C LYS A 57 -3.44 16.92 4.92
N ALA A 58 -3.06 15.64 4.91
CA ALA A 58 -3.88 14.57 5.47
C ALA A 58 -4.09 14.73 6.97
N GLN A 59 -3.09 15.19 7.72
CA GLN A 59 -3.23 15.50 9.15
C GLN A 59 -4.18 16.68 9.39
N ARG A 60 -4.08 17.75 8.60
CA ARG A 60 -4.99 18.91 8.73
C ARG A 60 -6.43 18.59 8.38
N GLU A 61 -6.66 17.71 7.42
CA GLU A 61 -8.00 17.28 7.01
C GLU A 61 -8.54 16.06 7.79
N ASP A 62 -7.72 15.49 8.69
CA ASP A 62 -7.97 14.23 9.42
C ASP A 62 -8.40 13.06 8.51
N ARG A 63 -7.91 13.03 7.27
CA ARG A 63 -8.29 12.01 6.29
C ARG A 63 -7.31 11.90 5.13
N TRP A 64 -7.26 10.71 4.54
CA TRP A 64 -6.67 10.46 3.22
C TRP A 64 -7.77 10.19 2.20
N TRP A 65 -7.84 10.98 1.13
CA TRP A 65 -8.72 10.72 -0.01
C TRP A 65 -7.92 10.15 -1.20
N PRO A 66 -8.55 9.40 -2.12
CA PRO A 66 -7.83 8.68 -3.18
C PRO A 66 -6.89 9.58 -4.01
N ARG A 67 -7.37 10.77 -4.39
CA ARG A 67 -6.54 11.73 -5.14
C ARG A 67 -5.38 12.33 -4.32
N LEU A 68 -5.41 12.28 -2.98
CA LEU A 68 -4.27 12.68 -2.13
C LEU A 68 -3.22 11.57 -2.07
N LEU A 69 -3.64 10.32 -1.97
CA LEU A 69 -2.76 9.15 -2.05
C LEU A 69 -2.04 9.09 -3.40
N GLN A 70 -2.76 9.33 -4.50
CA GLN A 70 -2.14 9.42 -5.84
C GLN A 70 -1.06 10.51 -5.90
N ARG A 71 -1.31 11.68 -5.31
CA ARG A 71 -0.33 12.79 -5.27
C ARG A 71 0.88 12.42 -4.43
N ALA A 72 0.67 11.76 -3.28
CA ALA A 72 1.74 11.27 -2.43
C ALA A 72 2.58 10.22 -3.17
N ALA A 73 1.97 9.25 -3.83
CA ALA A 73 2.68 8.24 -4.62
C ALA A 73 3.52 8.86 -5.75
N ARG A 74 2.98 9.86 -6.47
CA ARG A 74 3.74 10.61 -7.48
C ARG A 74 4.96 11.30 -6.87
N ARG A 75 4.79 12.04 -5.77
CA ARG A 75 5.92 12.72 -5.12
C ARG A 75 6.95 11.74 -4.55
N LEU A 76 6.50 10.64 -3.94
CA LEU A 76 7.38 9.60 -3.44
C LEU A 76 8.16 8.94 -4.58
N SER A 77 7.59 8.82 -5.78
CA SER A 77 8.30 8.30 -6.94
C SER A 77 9.42 9.22 -7.43
N GLU A 78 9.32 10.53 -7.20
CA GLU A 78 10.41 11.48 -7.46
C GLU A 78 11.57 11.31 -6.47
N ILE A 79 11.31 10.74 -5.29
CA ILE A 79 12.29 10.51 -4.22
C ILE A 79 12.94 9.12 -4.33
N TYR A 80 12.14 8.09 -4.63
CA TYR A 80 12.55 6.69 -4.51
C TYR A 80 12.64 5.93 -5.84
N GLY A 81 12.13 6.49 -6.94
CA GLY A 81 12.03 5.81 -8.22
C GLY A 81 10.58 5.59 -8.67
N LYS A 82 10.39 5.43 -9.99
CA LYS A 82 9.08 5.30 -10.65
C LYS A 82 8.28 4.11 -10.10
N GLU A 83 8.96 3.09 -9.62
CA GLU A 83 8.43 1.85 -9.06
C GLU A 83 7.41 2.11 -7.94
N VAL A 84 7.55 3.18 -7.16
CA VAL A 84 6.56 3.54 -6.13
C VAL A 84 5.22 3.95 -6.75
N LEU A 85 5.25 4.71 -7.84
CA LEU A 85 4.04 5.11 -8.55
C LEU A 85 3.43 3.93 -9.29
N ASP A 86 4.26 3.05 -9.84
CA ASP A 86 3.80 1.82 -10.50
C ASP A 86 3.11 0.89 -9.50
N ALA A 87 3.71 0.66 -8.32
CA ALA A 87 3.10 -0.10 -7.22
C ALA A 87 1.74 0.46 -6.81
N TRP A 88 1.64 1.80 -6.65
CA TRP A 88 0.38 2.45 -6.31
C TRP A 88 -0.67 2.31 -7.43
N ASN A 89 -0.29 2.50 -8.69
CA ASN A 89 -1.23 2.37 -9.81
C ASN A 89 -1.72 0.92 -9.97
N THR A 90 -0.84 -0.08 -9.81
CA THR A 90 -1.24 -1.49 -9.78
C THR A 90 -2.19 -1.77 -8.62
N ALA A 91 -1.86 -1.30 -7.42
CA ALA A 91 -2.73 -1.48 -6.25
C ALA A 91 -4.12 -0.84 -6.45
N TYR A 92 -4.18 0.36 -7.02
CA TYR A 92 -5.43 1.08 -7.19
C TYR A 92 -6.28 0.54 -8.35
N HIS A 93 -5.68 0.36 -9.53
CA HIS A 93 -6.43 -0.05 -10.71
C HIS A 93 -6.67 -1.55 -10.75
N ARG A 94 -5.60 -2.34 -10.61
CA ARG A 94 -5.69 -3.79 -10.78
C ARG A 94 -6.26 -4.47 -9.54
N LEU A 95 -5.73 -4.16 -8.36
CA LEU A 95 -6.15 -4.86 -7.13
C LEU A 95 -7.46 -4.29 -6.57
N HIS A 96 -7.57 -2.98 -6.39
CA HIS A 96 -8.77 -2.41 -5.78
C HIS A 96 -9.98 -2.36 -6.73
N ILE A 97 -9.80 -1.88 -7.96
CA ILE A 97 -10.92 -1.81 -8.93
C ILE A 97 -11.19 -3.17 -9.54
N ASP A 98 -10.25 -3.71 -10.34
CA ASP A 98 -10.52 -4.96 -11.08
C ASP A 98 -10.68 -6.18 -10.14
N GLY A 99 -9.84 -6.29 -9.10
CA GLY A 99 -9.84 -7.42 -8.18
C GLY A 99 -10.93 -7.38 -7.11
N PHE A 100 -11.08 -6.26 -6.40
CA PHE A 100 -12.03 -6.16 -5.27
C PHE A 100 -13.42 -5.66 -5.67
N HIS A 101 -13.54 -4.56 -6.42
CA HIS A 101 -14.86 -4.01 -6.77
C HIS A 101 -15.54 -4.73 -7.93
N GLU A 102 -14.76 -5.18 -8.91
CA GLU A 102 -15.29 -5.77 -10.15
C GLU A 102 -15.13 -7.28 -10.22
N GLU A 103 -14.40 -7.89 -9.27
CA GLU A 103 -14.20 -9.34 -9.12
C GLU A 103 -13.73 -10.03 -10.42
N ARG A 104 -12.88 -9.35 -11.20
CA ARG A 104 -12.42 -9.80 -12.52
C ARG A 104 -11.16 -10.67 -12.50
N LEU A 105 -10.46 -10.73 -11.38
CA LEU A 105 -9.17 -11.40 -11.26
C LEU A 105 -9.30 -12.73 -10.51
N SER A 106 -8.62 -13.75 -11.02
CA SER A 106 -8.35 -14.99 -10.28
C SER A 106 -7.31 -14.79 -9.18
N ALA A 107 -7.23 -15.72 -8.23
CA ALA A 107 -6.24 -15.64 -7.15
C ALA A 107 -4.81 -15.71 -7.70
N GLU A 108 -4.60 -16.46 -8.78
CA GLU A 108 -3.35 -16.56 -9.51
C GLU A 108 -2.95 -15.21 -10.15
N GLU A 109 -3.87 -14.53 -10.85
CA GLU A 109 -3.61 -13.20 -11.44
C GLU A 109 -3.32 -12.14 -10.38
N VAL A 110 -3.94 -12.24 -9.20
CA VAL A 110 -3.65 -11.35 -8.07
C VAL A 110 -2.28 -11.65 -7.47
N LEU A 111 -1.91 -12.93 -7.36
CA LEU A 111 -0.62 -13.36 -6.87
C LEU A 111 0.54 -12.88 -7.76
N GLU A 112 0.33 -12.85 -9.09
CA GLU A 112 1.30 -12.29 -10.04
C GLU A 112 1.63 -10.81 -9.78
N GLU A 113 0.71 -10.06 -9.16
CA GLU A 113 0.94 -8.65 -8.81
C GLU A 113 1.48 -8.46 -7.39
N ALA A 114 1.50 -9.50 -6.55
CA ALA A 114 1.87 -9.36 -5.15
C ALA A 114 3.33 -8.89 -4.95
N TYR A 115 4.24 -9.21 -5.87
CA TYR A 115 5.66 -8.81 -5.77
C TYR A 115 5.85 -7.30 -5.73
N ILE A 116 5.06 -6.53 -6.49
CA ILE A 116 5.20 -5.07 -6.56
C ILE A 116 4.76 -4.41 -5.25
N ILE A 117 3.83 -5.04 -4.53
CA ILE A 117 3.41 -4.63 -3.20
C ILE A 117 4.45 -5.05 -2.16
N GLU A 118 5.05 -6.23 -2.31
CA GLU A 118 6.15 -6.68 -1.46
C GLU A 118 7.34 -5.71 -1.51
N ASP A 119 7.72 -5.24 -2.70
CA ASP A 119 8.83 -4.29 -2.86
C ASP A 119 8.52 -2.95 -2.20
N LEU A 120 7.26 -2.50 -2.23
CA LEU A 120 6.82 -1.32 -1.50
C LEU A 120 6.88 -1.54 0.03
N VAL A 121 6.57 -2.74 0.53
CA VAL A 121 6.74 -3.11 1.95
C VAL A 121 8.23 -3.11 2.35
N LYS A 122 9.11 -3.72 1.54
CA LYS A 122 10.57 -3.70 1.79
C LYS A 122 11.12 -2.27 1.83
N LEU A 123 10.61 -1.40 0.95
CA LEU A 123 10.96 0.03 0.97
C LEU A 123 10.57 0.69 2.29
N VAL A 124 9.35 0.45 2.78
CA VAL A 124 8.92 0.94 4.10
C VAL A 124 9.84 0.44 5.22
N GLU A 125 10.15 -0.86 5.23
CA GLU A 125 11.04 -1.46 6.24
C GLU A 125 12.42 -0.79 6.24
N ARG A 126 13.01 -0.57 5.06
CA ARG A 126 14.31 0.11 4.90
C ARG A 126 14.27 1.53 5.48
N GLU A 127 13.23 2.29 5.16
CA GLU A 127 13.16 3.72 5.49
C GLU A 127 12.71 3.95 6.93
N ALA A 128 11.85 3.09 7.49
CA ALA A 128 11.42 3.15 8.88
C ALA A 128 12.46 2.57 9.85
N GLY A 129 13.25 1.58 9.42
CA GLY A 129 14.34 1.00 10.20
C GLY A 129 15.55 1.94 10.35
N ASN A 130 15.81 2.78 9.35
CA ASN A 130 16.91 3.77 9.37
C ASN A 130 16.61 5.04 10.19
N ASN A 131 15.39 5.18 10.72
CA ASN A 131 14.95 6.35 11.50
C ASN A 131 14.80 6.02 13.00
N ARG A 132 15.40 4.91 13.45
CA ARG A 132 15.49 4.48 14.86
C ARG A 132 16.89 4.74 15.41
#